data_AF-A0A957Q0C2-F1
#
_entry.id   AF-A0A957Q0C2-F1
#
_cell.length_a   1.000
_cell.length_b   1.000
_cell.length_c   1.000
_cell.angle_alpha   90.00
_cell.angle_beta   90.00
_cell.angle_gamma   90.00
#
_symmetry.space_group_name_H-M   'P 1'
#
loop_
_entity.id
_entity.type
_entity.pdbx_description
1 polymer ?
#
loop_
_entity_poly.entity_id
_entity_poly.type
_entity_poly.pdbx_seq_one_letter_code
_entity_poly.pdbx_strand_id
1 'polypeptide(L)' 'MSEQQEKNSQRNSTNRMAVGIAIGVAIGAALGVAMDNMATGIGVGIAIGAGIGAAMTQGNKEPDQ' A
#
# COMPACT_ATOMS: atom_id res chain seq x y z
N MET A 1 4.62 26.31 -15.83
CA MET A 1 5.49 25.59 -14.90
C MET A 1 4.55 24.92 -13.91
N SER A 2 3.87 23.86 -14.34
CA SER A 2 4.43 22.52 -14.51
C SER A 2 4.74 21.94 -13.13
N GLU A 3 3.99 20.88 -12.81
CA GLU A 3 4.40 19.80 -11.90
C GLU A 3 4.35 20.13 -10.40
N GLN A 4 3.92 19.28 -9.48
CA GLN A 4 3.38 17.93 -9.46
C GLN A 4 3.05 17.68 -7.96
N GLN A 5 2.42 16.55 -7.65
CA GLN A 5 2.11 15.99 -6.31
C GLN A 5 0.82 16.52 -5.68
N GLU A 6 -0.35 16.01 -6.07
CA GLU A 6 -0.86 14.64 -5.89
C GLU A 6 -1.17 14.28 -4.42
N LYS A 7 -2.47 14.02 -4.18
CA LYS A 7 -3.08 13.32 -3.03
C LYS A 7 -3.27 14.08 -1.71
N ASN A 8 -4.08 15.13 -1.77
CA ASN A 8 -4.96 15.50 -0.66
C ASN A 8 -6.15 14.52 -0.54
N SER A 9 -5.88 13.30 -0.06
CA SER A 9 -6.91 12.30 0.21
C SER A 9 -6.79 11.75 1.64
N GLN A 10 -6.71 12.63 2.63
CA GLN A 10 -7.08 12.32 4.01
C GLN A 10 -8.57 12.65 4.21
N ARG A 11 -9.47 11.81 3.67
CA ARG A 11 -10.82 11.72 4.25
C ARG A 11 -10.77 10.74 5.40
N ASN A 12 -11.31 11.19 6.53
CA ASN A 12 -11.34 10.58 7.85
C ASN A 12 -12.12 9.25 7.90
N SER A 13 -11.60 8.24 7.19
CA SER A 13 -12.00 6.85 7.28
C SER A 13 -10.70 6.06 7.11
N THR A 14 -10.17 5.50 8.19
CA THR A 14 -8.94 4.68 8.18
C THR A 14 -9.18 3.45 7.33
N ASN A 15 -9.00 3.61 6.03
CA ASN A 15 -9.25 2.57 5.06
C ASN A 15 -8.03 1.66 5.12
N ARG A 16 -8.16 0.54 5.84
CA ARG A 16 -7.05 -0.40 6.14
C ARG A 16 -6.34 -0.86 4.88
N MET A 17 -7.07 -0.90 3.77
CA MET A 17 -6.51 -1.16 2.44
C MET A 17 -5.57 -0.04 1.96
N ALA A 18 -5.94 1.23 2.14
CA ALA A 18 -5.05 2.35 1.83
C ALA A 18 -3.80 2.37 2.71
N VAL A 19 -3.93 2.01 3.99
CA VAL A 19 -2.79 1.86 4.90
C VAL A 19 -1.86 0.73 4.45
N GLY A 20 -2.41 -0.44 4.10
CA GLY A 20 -1.63 -1.58 3.59
C GLY A 20 -0.87 -1.22 2.32
N ILE A 21 -1.51 -0.55 1.37
CA ILE A 21 -0.87 -0.09 0.13
C ILE A 21 0.23 0.94 0.41
N ALA A 22 0.00 1.93 1.30
CA ALA A 22 1.01 2.93 1.63
C ALA A 22 2.28 2.29 2.24
N ILE A 23 2.10 1.35 3.16
CA ILE A 23 3.22 0.60 3.77
C ILE A 23 3.93 -0.24 2.71
N GLY A 24 3.19 -0.99 1.90
CA GLY A 24 3.76 -1.84 0.84
C GLY A 24 4.56 -1.04 -0.19
N VAL A 25 4.06 0.13 -0.61
CA VAL A 25 4.77 1.01 -1.54
C VAL A 25 6.04 1.59 -0.91
N ALA A 26 6.00 2.04 0.35
CA ALA A 26 7.19 2.56 1.03
C ALA A 26 8.30 1.51 1.15
N ILE A 27 7.94 0.28 1.54
CA ILE A 27 8.89 -0.85 1.63
C ILE A 27 9.37 -1.25 0.23
N GLY A 28 8.45 -1.40 -0.73
CA GLY A 28 8.77 -1.78 -2.10
C GLY A 28 9.67 -0.79 -2.82
N ALA A 29 9.48 0.51 -2.59
CA ALA A 29 10.35 1.55 -3.11
C ALA A 29 11.76 1.46 -2.51
N ALA A 30 11.86 1.28 -1.17
CA ALA A 30 13.16 1.11 -0.51
C ALA A 30 13.90 -0.14 -1.01
N LEU A 31 13.20 -1.26 -1.17
CA LEU A 31 13.76 -2.49 -1.74
C LEU A 31 14.13 -2.34 -3.22
N GLY A 32 13.30 -1.66 -4.01
CA GLY A 32 13.57 -1.40 -5.43
C GLY A 32 14.83 -0.59 -5.64
N VAL A 33 15.06 0.43 -4.81
CA VAL A 33 16.30 1.21 -4.80
C VAL A 33 17.49 0.35 -4.34
N ALA A 34 17.33 -0.46 -3.29
CA ALA A 34 18.40 -1.33 -2.80
C ALA A 34 18.81 -2.42 -3.80
N MET A 35 17.88 -2.89 -4.62
CA MET A 35 18.09 -3.94 -5.63
C MET A 35 18.44 -3.38 -7.02
N ASP A 36 18.55 -2.06 -7.17
CA ASP A 36 18.69 -1.36 -8.46
C ASP A 36 17.61 -1.78 -9.49
N ASN A 37 16.46 -2.23 -9.00
CA ASN A 37 15.36 -2.75 -9.81
C ASN A 37 14.01 -2.31 -9.24
N MET A 38 13.57 -1.13 -9.68
CA MET A 38 12.32 -0.52 -9.29
C MET A 38 11.09 -1.34 -9.70
N ALA A 39 11.15 -2.06 -10.83
CA ALA A 39 10.04 -2.89 -11.30
C ALA A 39 9.74 -4.03 -10.31
N THR A 40 10.79 -4.72 -9.87
CA THR A 40 10.67 -5.81 -8.89
C THR A 40 10.28 -5.26 -7.52
N GLY A 41 10.90 -4.17 -7.07
CA GLY A 41 10.60 -3.55 -5.78
C GLY A 41 9.16 -3.08 -5.65
N ILE A 42 8.64 -2.35 -6.66
CA ILE A 42 7.25 -1.88 -6.67
C ILE A 42 6.29 -3.07 -6.82
N GLY A 43 6.59 -4.05 -7.68
CA GLY A 43 5.75 -5.23 -7.85
C GLY A 43 5.58 -6.04 -6.55
N VAL A 44 6.69 -6.31 -5.86
CA VAL A 44 6.69 -7.00 -4.56
C VAL A 44 6.03 -6.13 -3.49
N GLY A 45 6.34 -4.84 -3.43
CA GLY A 45 5.75 -3.91 -2.46
C GLY A 45 4.23 -3.81 -2.57
N ILE A 46 3.69 -3.71 -3.80
CA ILE A 46 2.25 -3.68 -4.04
C ILE A 46 1.62 -5.03 -3.67
N ALA A 47 2.22 -6.16 -4.02
CA ALA A 47 1.70 -7.48 -3.68
C ALA A 47 1.60 -7.68 -2.15
N ILE A 48 2.65 -7.30 -1.41
CA ILE A 48 2.67 -7.35 0.06
C ILE A 48 1.64 -6.37 0.65
N GLY A 49 1.66 -5.10 0.22
CA GLY A 49 0.75 -4.07 0.74
C GLY A 49 -0.72 -4.39 0.48
N ALA A 50 -1.04 -4.92 -0.69
CA ALA A 50 -2.37 -5.38 -1.03
C ALA A 50 -2.77 -6.61 -0.21
N GLY A 51 -1.87 -7.58 -0.04
CA GLY A 51 -2.11 -8.77 0.79
C GLY A 51 -2.41 -8.43 2.25
N ILE A 52 -1.60 -7.54 2.86
CA ILE A 52 -1.81 -7.08 4.24
C ILE A 52 -3.11 -6.25 4.31
N GLY A 53 -3.32 -5.31 3.38
CA GLY A 53 -4.54 -4.50 3.32
C GLY A 53 -5.82 -5.32 3.19
N ALA A 54 -5.77 -6.37 2.35
CA ALA A 54 -6.87 -7.32 2.17
C ALA A 54 -7.07 -8.18 3.42
N ALA A 55 -6.02 -8.74 4.02
CA ALA A 55 -6.14 -9.51 5.25
C ALA A 55 -6.77 -8.69 6.41
N MET A 56 -6.37 -7.42 6.55
CA MET A 56 -6.90 -6.52 7.56
C MET A 56 -8.34 -6.07 7.28
N THR A 57 -8.78 -6.07 6.02
CA THR A 57 -10.18 -5.82 5.64
C THR A 57 -11.06 -7.05 5.86
N GLN A 58 -10.49 -8.24 5.65
CA GLN A 58 -11.19 -9.51 5.73
C GLN A 58 -11.40 -9.96 7.18
N GLY A 59 -10.44 -9.69 8.08
CA GLY A 59 -10.56 -9.96 9.51
C GLY A 59 -11.60 -9.11 10.25
N ASN A 60 -12.24 -8.15 9.59
CA ASN A 60 -13.36 -7.38 10.14
C ASN A 60 -14.73 -7.79 9.61
N LYS A 61 -14.78 -8.89 8.85
CA LYS A 61 -16.01 -9.66 8.73
C LYS A 61 -16.08 -10.49 10.00
N GLU A 62 -16.72 -9.93 11.03
CA GLU A 62 -17.32 -10.74 12.08
C GLU A 62 -18.07 -11.87 11.35
N PRO A 63 -17.67 -13.14 11.52
CA PRO A 63 -18.54 -14.23 11.12
C PRO A 63 -19.76 -14.07 12.01
N ASP A 64 -20.87 -13.63 11.44
CA ASP A 64 -22.18 -13.81 12.04
C ASP A 64 -22.29 -15.31 12.40
N GLN A 65 -22.11 -15.63 13.68
CA GLN A 65 -22.33 -16.96 14.27
C GLN A 65 -23.80 -17.03 14.73
#